data_AF-A0A7T7L6Y1-F1
#
_entry.id   AF-A0A7T7L6Y1-F1
#
_cell.length_a   1.000
_cell.length_b   1.000
_cell.length_c   1.000
_cell.angle_alpha   90.00
_cell.angle_beta   90.00
_cell.angle_gamma   90.00
#
_symmetry.space_group_name_H-M   'P 1'
#
loop_
_entity.id
_entity.type
_entity.pdbx_description
1 polymer ?
#
loop_
_entity_poly.entity_id
_entity_poly.type
_entity_poly.pdbx_seq_one_letter_code
_entity_poly.pdbx_strand_id
1 'polypeptide(L)'
;MTSNAYPPAPKHLRAACAHPSGHLASHGSRTTLQVYLDDGLVYRNDGDGYRLPPEKAQAQGVGPYVITGAGRRSILNDSQLAALDSADEDGALRNVTWPTAASLARLALVEYRDADGVPQPTDGDDGRTGPKHRPYLTPAGLDAARAAKPQP
;
A
#
# COMPACT_ATOMS: atom_id res chain seq x y z
N MET A 1 16.19 -0.29 25.15
CA MET A 1 15.65 0.62 24.13
C MET A 1 14.46 -0.07 23.50
N THR A 2 13.24 0.34 23.82
CA THR A 2 12.05 -0.16 23.12
C THR A 2 12.07 0.48 21.73
N SER A 3 12.43 -0.30 20.71
CA SER A 3 12.23 0.11 19.32
C SER A 3 10.74 0.40 19.15
N ASN A 4 10.35 1.67 19.17
CA ASN A 4 8.98 2.04 18.83
C ASN A 4 8.75 1.51 17.42
N ALA A 5 7.76 0.64 17.26
CA ALA A 5 7.41 0.09 15.96
C ALA A 5 7.15 1.25 14.99
N TYR A 6 7.90 1.29 13.90
CA TYR A 6 7.74 2.25 12.83
C TYR A 6 7.00 1.58 11.66
N PRO A 7 6.05 2.26 11.00
CA PRO A 7 5.47 3.55 11.38
C PRO A 7 4.63 3.42 12.67
N PRO A 8 4.45 4.50 13.46
CA PRO A 8 3.63 4.44 14.66
C PRO A 8 2.21 4.00 14.30
N ALA A 9 1.57 3.17 15.13
CA ALA A 9 0.19 2.70 14.93
C ALA A 9 -0.15 2.22 13.48
N PRO A 10 0.62 1.26 12.91
CA PRO A 10 0.57 0.88 11.49
C PRO A 10 -0.78 0.31 11.05
N LYS A 11 -1.65 -0.08 11.99
CA LYS A 11 -3.04 -0.50 11.72
C LYS A 11 -3.85 0.55 10.96
N HIS A 12 -3.59 1.84 11.19
CA HIS A 12 -4.27 2.93 10.51
C HIS A 12 -3.88 3.02 9.03
N LEU A 13 -2.57 2.91 8.75
CA LEU A 13 -2.05 2.85 7.39
C LEU A 13 -2.46 1.56 6.68
N ARG A 14 -2.54 0.42 7.38
CA ARG A 14 -3.10 -0.83 6.81
C ARG A 14 -4.56 -0.69 6.40
N ALA A 15 -5.39 -0.05 7.24
CA ALA A 15 -6.79 0.21 6.91
C ALA A 15 -6.91 1.16 5.71
N ALA A 16 -6.12 2.24 5.68
CA ALA A 16 -6.06 3.14 4.52
C ALA A 16 -5.55 2.42 3.26
N CYS A 17 -4.63 1.48 3.43
CA CYS A 17 -4.06 0.74 2.32
C CYS A 17 -5.12 -0.08 1.58
N ALA A 18 -5.96 -0.79 2.33
CA ALA A 18 -7.07 -1.59 1.81
C ALA A 18 -8.30 -0.76 1.37
N HIS A 19 -8.34 0.54 1.66
CA HIS A 19 -9.45 1.40 1.27
C HIS A 19 -9.40 1.68 -0.25
N PRO A 20 -10.53 1.59 -1.00
CA PRO A 20 -10.55 1.79 -2.46
C PRO A 20 -9.93 3.12 -2.91
N SER A 21 -10.22 4.21 -2.19
CA SER A 21 -9.67 5.54 -2.42
C SER A 21 -8.40 5.87 -1.60
N GLY A 22 -7.85 4.91 -0.85
CA GLY A 22 -6.67 5.14 0.00
C GLY A 22 -6.90 6.04 1.23
N HIS A 23 -8.15 6.24 1.65
CA HIS A 23 -8.48 7.19 2.71
C HIS A 23 -8.07 6.68 4.10
N LEU A 24 -7.46 7.56 4.87
CA LEU A 24 -7.14 7.34 6.28
C LEU A 24 -8.39 7.61 7.14
N ALA A 25 -9.19 6.57 7.39
CA ALA A 25 -10.41 6.68 8.18
C ALA A 25 -10.18 7.04 9.67
N SER A 26 -9.00 6.73 10.20
CA SER A 26 -8.57 7.08 11.56
C SER A 26 -7.05 7.10 11.62
N HIS A 27 -6.48 7.98 12.44
CA HIS A 27 -5.03 8.13 12.64
C HIS A 27 -4.64 8.11 14.12
N GLY A 28 -5.58 7.78 15.01
CA GLY A 28 -5.35 7.74 16.46
C GLY A 28 -5.20 9.13 17.07
N SER A 29 -3.96 9.63 17.14
CA SER A 29 -3.64 10.92 17.77
C SER A 29 -3.21 11.97 16.75
N ARG A 30 -3.20 13.25 17.17
CA ARG A 30 -2.67 14.36 16.37
C ARG A 30 -1.17 14.20 16.10
N THR A 31 -0.42 13.70 17.09
CA THR A 31 1.02 13.44 16.97
C THR A 31 1.32 12.33 15.97
N THR A 32 0.56 11.23 16.01
CA THR A 32 0.69 10.14 15.04
C THR A 32 0.44 10.62 13.61
N LEU A 33 -0.61 11.43 13.42
CA LEU A 33 -0.89 12.03 12.12
C LEU A 33 0.23 12.96 11.65
N GLN A 34 0.85 13.72 12.55
CA GLN A 34 1.95 14.62 12.19
C GLN A 34 3.14 13.81 11.67
N VAL A 35 3.52 12.74 12.36
CA VAL A 35 4.58 11.83 11.88
C VAL A 35 4.27 11.29 10.49
N TYR A 36 3.03 10.84 10.24
CA TYR A 36 2.66 10.36 8.90
C TYR A 36 2.79 11.42 7.81
N LEU A 37 2.49 12.68 8.13
CA LEU A 37 2.59 13.79 7.18
C LEU A 37 4.05 14.19 6.94
N ASP A 38 4.83 14.30 8.01
CA ASP A 38 6.25 14.68 7.96
C ASP A 38 7.06 13.66 7.18
N ASP A 39 6.79 12.37 7.40
CA ASP A 39 7.46 11.27 6.70
C ASP A 39 6.86 10.99 5.30
N GLY A 40 5.88 11.81 4.86
CA GLY A 40 5.26 11.69 3.55
C GLY A 40 4.46 10.40 3.33
N LEU A 41 4.09 9.69 4.41
CA LEU A 41 3.31 8.45 4.36
C LEU A 41 1.85 8.70 3.99
N VAL A 42 1.34 9.88 4.32
CA VAL A 42 0.02 10.35 3.93
C VAL A 42 0.11 11.80 3.45
N TYR A 43 -0.94 12.26 2.77
CA TYR A 43 -1.10 13.65 2.40
C TYR A 43 -2.55 14.08 2.52
N ARG A 44 -2.78 15.39 2.39
CA ARG A 44 -4.11 15.98 2.29
C ARG A 44 -4.06 17.13 1.30
N ASN A 45 -5.16 17.32 0.60
CA ASN A 45 -5.29 18.42 -0.34
C ASN A 45 -6.01 19.60 0.30
N ASP A 46 -5.91 20.76 -0.32
CA ASP A 46 -6.83 21.86 -0.09
C ASP A 46 -8.10 21.73 -0.95
N GLY A 47 -8.87 22.81 -1.07
CA GLY A 47 -10.12 22.82 -1.81
C GLY A 47 -9.98 22.74 -3.34
N ASP A 48 -8.81 23.02 -3.91
CA ASP A 48 -8.57 22.97 -5.36
C ASP A 48 -7.85 21.69 -5.83
N GLY A 49 -7.45 20.85 -4.87
CA GLY A 49 -6.76 19.59 -5.13
C GLY A 49 -5.24 19.68 -4.98
N TYR A 50 -4.69 20.84 -4.62
CA TYR A 50 -3.28 21.00 -4.34
C TYR A 50 -2.88 20.26 -3.05
N ARG A 51 -1.80 19.48 -3.13
CA ARG A 51 -1.24 18.75 -1.99
C ARG A 51 -0.62 19.73 -0.99
N LEU A 52 -1.21 19.82 0.19
CA LEU A 52 -0.71 20.70 1.25
C LEU A 52 0.61 20.20 1.85
N PRO A 53 1.50 21.12 2.26
CA PRO A 53 2.67 20.76 3.07
C PRO A 53 2.22 20.21 4.44
N PRO A 54 3.03 19.35 5.08
CA PRO A 54 2.70 18.69 6.36
C PRO A 54 2.16 19.63 7.44
N GLU A 55 2.83 20.78 7.60
CA GLU A 55 2.50 21.87 8.54
C GLU A 55 1.03 22.34 8.40
N LYS A 56 0.54 22.42 7.15
CA LYS A 56 -0.76 23.01 6.82
C LYS A 56 -1.85 21.94 6.68
N ALA A 57 -1.48 20.73 6.31
CA ALA A 57 -2.44 19.64 6.06
C ALA A 57 -3.36 19.38 7.27
N GLN A 58 -2.83 19.50 8.49
CA GLN A 58 -3.62 19.34 9.72
C GLN A 58 -4.60 20.47 10.00
N ALA A 59 -4.21 21.72 9.71
CA ALA A 59 -4.97 22.90 10.10
C ALA A 59 -5.96 23.36 9.02
N GLN A 60 -5.61 23.17 7.74
CA GLN A 60 -6.26 23.84 6.61
C GLN A 60 -6.69 22.88 5.50
N GLY A 61 -6.42 21.58 5.63
CA GLY A 61 -6.81 20.60 4.62
C GLY A 61 -8.32 20.45 4.48
N VAL A 62 -8.75 20.13 3.26
CA VAL A 62 -10.13 19.80 2.91
C VAL A 62 -10.20 18.31 2.55
N GLY A 63 -11.31 17.65 2.91
CA GLY A 63 -11.50 16.23 2.60
C GLY A 63 -10.63 15.29 3.44
N PRO A 64 -10.48 14.02 3.01
CA PRO A 64 -9.76 12.98 3.75
C PRO A 64 -8.23 13.09 3.60
N TYR A 65 -7.49 12.51 4.54
CA TYR A 65 -6.08 12.18 4.31
C TYR A 65 -5.98 10.93 3.44
N VAL A 66 -4.99 10.90 2.55
CA VAL A 66 -4.79 9.81 1.59
C VAL A 66 -3.40 9.21 1.77
N ILE A 67 -3.32 7.88 1.80
CA ILE A 67 -2.05 7.16 1.93
C ILE A 67 -1.24 7.20 0.62
N THR A 68 0.06 7.44 0.73
CA THR A 68 1.00 7.45 -0.41
C THR A 68 1.57 6.07 -0.69
N GLY A 69 2.30 5.92 -1.82
CA GLY A 69 3.11 4.72 -2.07
C GLY A 69 4.13 4.45 -0.95
N ALA A 70 4.77 5.48 -0.40
CA ALA A 70 5.67 5.35 0.74
C ALA A 70 4.94 4.86 2.00
N GLY A 71 3.74 5.39 2.27
CA GLY A 71 2.88 4.91 3.35
C GLY A 71 2.53 3.43 3.22
N ARG A 72 2.14 3.01 2.01
CA ARG A 72 1.84 1.60 1.69
C ARG A 72 3.05 0.70 1.86
N ARG A 73 4.23 1.15 1.43
CA ARG A 73 5.49 0.39 1.56
C ARG A 73 5.93 0.27 3.02
N SER A 74 5.76 1.32 3.83
CA SER A 74 6.23 1.38 5.22
C SER A 74 5.59 0.35 6.17
N ILE A 75 4.43 -0.20 5.82
CA ILE A 75 3.70 -1.20 6.64
C ILE A 75 4.01 -2.65 6.27
N LEU A 76 4.85 -2.86 5.24
CA LEU A 76 5.21 -4.17 4.72
C LEU A 76 6.39 -4.77 5.49
N ASN A 77 6.41 -6.09 5.62
CA ASN A 77 7.57 -6.83 6.11
C ASN A 77 8.54 -7.16 4.95
N ASP A 78 9.72 -7.68 5.29
CA ASP A 78 10.78 -7.97 4.31
C ASP A 78 10.34 -8.90 3.18
N SER A 79 9.58 -9.96 3.48
CA SER A 79 9.06 -10.87 2.46
C SER A 79 8.08 -10.19 1.51
N GLN A 80 7.23 -9.30 2.01
CA GLN A 80 6.29 -8.53 1.21
C GLN A 80 7.01 -7.47 0.36
N LEU A 81 8.03 -6.82 0.91
CA LEU A 81 8.87 -5.87 0.17
C LEU A 81 9.62 -6.57 -0.95
N ALA A 82 10.26 -7.70 -0.68
CA ALA A 82 10.96 -8.49 -1.68
C ALA A 82 10.01 -8.97 -2.79
N ALA A 83 8.78 -9.39 -2.43
CA ALA A 83 7.77 -9.75 -3.41
C ALA A 83 7.35 -8.56 -4.29
N LEU A 84 7.11 -7.39 -3.68
CA LEU A 84 6.76 -6.16 -4.40
C LEU A 84 7.86 -5.73 -5.38
N ASP A 85 9.11 -5.83 -4.96
CA ASP A 85 10.29 -5.43 -5.74
C ASP A 85 10.66 -6.48 -6.81
N SER A 86 10.12 -7.68 -6.74
CA SER A 86 10.34 -8.77 -7.71
C SER A 86 9.41 -8.73 -8.93
N ALA A 87 8.46 -7.78 -8.95
CA ALA A 87 7.52 -7.66 -10.06
C ALA A 87 8.26 -7.37 -11.38
N ASP A 88 7.84 -8.03 -12.45
CA ASP A 88 8.36 -7.75 -13.78
C ASP A 88 7.76 -6.48 -14.40
N GLU A 89 8.14 -6.18 -15.65
CA GLU A 89 7.72 -4.97 -16.36
C GLU A 89 6.20 -4.89 -16.53
N ASP A 90 5.52 -6.03 -16.61
CA ASP A 90 4.06 -6.14 -16.68
C ASP A 90 3.39 -6.08 -15.29
N GLY A 91 4.18 -5.93 -14.23
CA GLY A 91 3.75 -5.91 -12.84
C GLY A 91 3.46 -7.29 -12.26
N ALA A 92 3.80 -8.38 -12.95
CA ALA A 92 3.51 -9.72 -12.48
C ALA A 92 4.56 -10.15 -11.44
N LEU A 93 4.10 -10.67 -10.30
CA LEU A 93 4.99 -11.14 -9.25
C LEU A 93 5.64 -12.48 -9.68
N ARG A 94 6.89 -12.72 -9.27
CA ARG A 94 7.68 -13.91 -9.61
C ARG A 94 8.12 -14.64 -8.35
N ASN A 95 7.93 -15.96 -8.30
CA ASN A 95 8.42 -16.83 -7.22
C ASN A 95 7.97 -16.40 -5.80
N VAL A 96 6.78 -15.81 -5.69
CA VAL A 96 6.23 -15.36 -4.40
C VAL A 96 5.42 -16.49 -3.77
N THR A 97 5.62 -16.72 -2.48
CA THR A 97 4.83 -17.72 -1.75
C THR A 97 3.37 -17.29 -1.66
N TRP A 98 2.47 -18.28 -1.66
CA TRP A 98 1.03 -18.02 -1.55
C TRP A 98 0.65 -17.14 -0.33
N PRO A 99 1.18 -17.37 0.89
CA PRO A 99 0.86 -16.51 2.04
C PRO A 99 1.25 -15.04 1.82
N THR A 100 2.38 -14.77 1.17
CA THR A 100 2.83 -13.41 0.87
C THR A 100 1.94 -12.75 -0.17
N ALA A 101 1.64 -13.44 -1.28
CA ALA A 101 0.75 -12.93 -2.33
C ALA A 101 -0.66 -12.65 -1.77
N ALA A 102 -1.22 -13.58 -0.99
CA ALA A 102 -2.53 -13.41 -0.36
C ALA A 102 -2.53 -12.25 0.65
N SER A 103 -1.43 -12.03 1.37
CA SER A 103 -1.31 -10.89 2.27
C SER A 103 -1.25 -9.55 1.52
N LEU A 104 -0.55 -9.48 0.39
CA LEU A 104 -0.50 -8.28 -0.44
C LEU A 104 -1.86 -7.99 -1.11
N ALA A 105 -2.58 -9.04 -1.51
CA ALA A 105 -3.92 -8.93 -2.06
C ALA A 105 -4.92 -8.34 -1.05
N ARG A 106 -4.85 -8.75 0.22
CA ARG A 106 -5.67 -8.15 1.30
C ARG A 106 -5.36 -6.67 1.55
N LEU A 107 -4.19 -6.19 1.13
CA LEU A 107 -3.80 -4.78 1.19
C LEU A 107 -4.14 -4.03 -0.11
N ALA A 108 -4.82 -4.67 -1.07
CA ALA A 108 -5.12 -4.15 -2.40
C ALA A 108 -3.88 -3.70 -3.19
N LEU A 109 -2.69 -4.22 -2.86
CA LEU A 109 -1.45 -3.95 -3.59
C LEU A 109 -1.25 -4.92 -4.75
N VAL A 110 -1.92 -6.06 -4.69
CA VAL A 110 -1.88 -7.11 -5.70
C VAL A 110 -3.31 -7.56 -5.99
N GLU A 111 -3.56 -7.98 -7.22
CA GLU A 111 -4.75 -8.70 -7.62
C GLU A 111 -4.36 -9.97 -8.36
N TYR A 112 -5.19 -11.00 -8.28
CA TYR A 112 -4.98 -12.22 -9.07
C TYR A 112 -5.62 -12.05 -10.44
N ARG A 113 -4.97 -12.51 -11.48
CA ARG A 113 -5.51 -12.51 -12.84
C ARG A 113 -5.38 -13.89 -13.47
N ASP A 114 -6.38 -14.28 -14.25
CA ASP A 114 -6.31 -15.49 -15.08
C ASP A 114 -5.48 -15.26 -16.36
N ALA A 115 -5.44 -16.26 -17.24
CA ALA A 115 -4.67 -16.22 -18.48
C ALA A 115 -5.14 -15.14 -19.46
N ASP A 116 -6.40 -14.71 -19.37
CA ASP A 116 -6.99 -13.64 -20.19
C ASP A 116 -6.80 -12.26 -19.54
N GLY A 117 -6.14 -12.19 -18.38
CA GLY A 117 -5.89 -10.97 -17.64
C GLY A 117 -7.09 -10.48 -16.82
N VAL A 118 -8.13 -11.30 -16.66
CA VAL A 118 -9.33 -10.91 -15.91
C VAL A 118 -9.06 -11.04 -14.41
N PRO A 119 -9.39 -10.02 -13.60
CA PRO A 119 -9.23 -10.09 -12.15
C PRO A 119 -10.06 -11.21 -11.51
N GLN A 120 -9.45 -11.95 -10.61
CA GLN A 120 -10.02 -13.08 -9.88
C GLN A 120 -9.91 -12.86 -8.37
N PRO A 121 -10.85 -13.37 -7.57
CA PRO A 121 -10.90 -13.14 -6.13
C PRO A 121 -9.80 -13.88 -5.36
N THR A 122 -9.25 -14.96 -5.94
CA THR A 122 -8.19 -15.79 -5.34
C THR A 122 -7.21 -16.25 -6.41
N ASP A 123 -6.15 -16.93 -6.01
CA ASP A 123 -5.17 -17.57 -6.90
C ASP A 123 -5.72 -18.82 -7.61
N GLY A 124 -6.96 -19.22 -7.33
CA GLY A 124 -7.64 -20.33 -8.02
C GLY A 124 -7.14 -21.74 -7.63
N ASP A 125 -6.35 -21.85 -6.55
CA ASP A 125 -5.87 -23.16 -6.07
C ASP A 125 -7.03 -24.02 -5.55
N ASP A 126 -7.20 -25.18 -6.18
CA ASP A 126 -8.20 -26.20 -5.83
C ASP A 126 -7.61 -27.38 -5.04
N GLY A 127 -6.32 -27.31 -4.68
CA GLY A 127 -5.58 -28.35 -3.98
C GLY A 127 -5.24 -29.58 -4.83
N ARG A 128 -5.60 -29.59 -6.13
CA ARG A 128 -5.32 -30.69 -7.07
C ARG A 128 -4.36 -30.29 -8.16
N THR A 129 -4.59 -29.10 -8.73
CA THR A 129 -3.83 -28.58 -9.88
C THR A 129 -2.93 -27.41 -9.51
N GLY A 130 -3.03 -26.94 -8.27
CA GLY A 130 -2.31 -25.77 -7.78
C GLY A 130 -2.94 -24.45 -8.23
N PRO A 131 -2.26 -23.32 -7.99
CA PRO A 131 -2.72 -21.99 -8.36
C PRO A 131 -2.91 -21.83 -9.88
N LYS A 132 -4.05 -21.27 -10.27
CA LYS A 132 -4.43 -21.03 -11.68
C LYS A 132 -4.29 -19.56 -12.08
N HIS A 133 -4.33 -18.66 -11.11
CA HIS A 133 -4.30 -17.22 -11.34
C HIS A 133 -3.01 -16.63 -10.78
N ARG A 134 -2.38 -15.75 -11.55
CA ARG A 134 -1.10 -15.16 -11.20
C ARG A 134 -1.32 -13.81 -10.49
N PRO A 135 -0.55 -13.48 -9.44
CA PRO A 135 -0.61 -12.17 -8.80
C PRO A 135 0.08 -11.08 -9.64
N TYR A 136 -0.61 -9.95 -9.80
CA TYR A 136 -0.12 -8.73 -10.46
C TYR A 136 -0.24 -7.52 -9.53
N LEU A 137 0.70 -6.58 -9.63
CA LEU A 137 0.60 -5.30 -8.94
C LEU A 137 -0.61 -4.51 -9.44
N THR A 138 -1.38 -3.97 -8.49
CA THR A 138 -2.39 -2.94 -8.78
C THR A 138 -1.71 -1.59 -8.99
N PRO A 139 -2.42 -0.53 -9.43
CA PRO A 139 -1.87 0.82 -9.45
C PRO A 139 -1.28 1.25 -8.08
N ALA A 140 -1.95 0.91 -6.98
CA ALA A 140 -1.46 1.18 -5.63
C ALA A 140 -0.19 0.38 -5.28
N GLY A 141 -0.09 -0.87 -5.77
CA GLY A 141 1.11 -1.69 -5.66
C GLY A 141 2.30 -1.11 -6.45
N LEU A 142 2.05 -0.63 -7.67
CA LEU A 142 3.07 0.02 -8.50
C LEU A 142 3.59 1.30 -7.84
N ASP A 143 2.71 2.13 -7.28
CA ASP A 143 3.11 3.34 -6.55
C ASP A 143 3.96 3.00 -5.31
N ALA A 144 3.60 1.93 -4.59
CA ALA A 144 4.38 1.44 -3.46
C ALA A 144 5.75 0.89 -3.87
N ALA A 145 5.85 0.20 -5.02
CA ALA A 145 7.12 -0.28 -5.56
C ALA A 145 8.02 0.88 -5.99
N ARG A 146 7.45 1.92 -6.62
CA ARG A 146 8.19 3.12 -7.04
C ARG A 146 8.76 3.92 -5.87
N ALA A 147 8.07 3.94 -4.73
CA ALA A 147 8.53 4.64 -3.53
C ALA A 147 9.85 4.09 -2.96
N ALA A 148 10.32 2.92 -3.41
CA ALA A 148 11.65 2.39 -3.08
C ALA A 148 12.80 3.15 -3.75
N LYS A 149 12.52 3.81 -4.88
CA LYS A 149 13.51 4.51 -5.69
C LYS A 149 13.51 5.98 -5.29
N PRO A 150 14.67 6.62 -5.00
CA PRO A 150 14.70 8.07 -4.88
C PRO A 150 14.13 8.67 -6.17
N GLN A 151 13.17 9.60 -6.03
CA GLN A 151 12.74 10.40 -7.18
C GLN A 151 13.97 11.16 -7.71
N PRO A 152 14.25 11.12 -9.02
CA PRO A 152 15.36 11.87 -9.61
C PRO A 152 15.16 13.39 -9.47
#